data_AF-A0A6L5WLJ6-F1
#
_entry.id   AF-A0A6L5WLJ6-F1
#
_cell.length_a   1.000
_cell.length_b   1.000
_cell.length_c   1.000
_cell.angle_alpha   90.00
_cell.angle_beta   90.00
_cell.angle_gamma   90.00
#
_symmetry.space_group_name_H-M   'P 1'
#
loop_
_entity.id
_entity.type
_entity.pdbx_description
1 polymer ?
#
loop_
_entity_poly.entity_id
_entity_poly.type
_entity_poly.pdbx_seq_one_letter_code
_entity_poly.pdbx_strand_id
1 'polypeptide(L)'
;MTKLVKIKLLSNALFSNASGDGLIDLDSISDEFGIFYIPSKRIKGALRESATEILEMQNLASDEIERQINTLFGTAKNDGLIELFDAHLENFDFYKKLSLEFGRNSILNLNSLILNQTSLDDNGVAKDGYLRKLRVIKSGLVFEMKIILKDENLKT
;
A
#
# COMPACT_ATOMS: atom_id res chain seq x y z
N MET A 1 22.71 -4.14 -2.96
CA MET A 1 22.44 -4.48 -1.54
C MET A 1 20.97 -4.85 -1.34
N THR A 2 20.68 -5.92 -0.61
CA THR A 2 19.30 -6.33 -0.25
C THR A 2 18.99 -6.02 1.21
N LYS A 3 17.79 -5.52 1.50
CA LYS A 3 17.30 -5.21 2.86
C LYS A 3 15.87 -5.74 3.06
N LEU A 4 15.54 -6.06 4.31
CA LEU A 4 14.18 -6.33 4.75
C LEU A 4 13.68 -5.14 5.56
N VAL A 5 12.47 -4.70 5.28
CA VAL A 5 11.80 -3.58 5.95
C VAL A 5 10.50 -4.06 6.54
N LYS A 6 10.22 -3.64 7.78
CA LYS A 6 8.95 -3.88 8.46
C LYS A 6 8.10 -2.61 8.41
N ILE A 7 6.85 -2.76 8.00
CA ILE A 7 5.85 -1.69 7.90
C ILE A 7 4.74 -2.01 8.91
N LYS A 8 4.68 -1.25 10.00
CA LYS A 8 3.60 -1.37 10.97
C LYS A 8 2.49 -0.38 10.63
N LEU A 9 1.27 -0.86 10.52
CA LEU A 9 0.10 0.02 10.36
C LEU A 9 -0.20 0.71 11.69
N LEU A 10 0.03 2.02 11.75
CA LEU A 10 -0.28 2.83 12.94
C LEU A 10 -1.77 3.19 13.02
N SER A 11 -2.47 3.18 11.89
CA SER A 11 -3.90 3.42 11.75
C SER A 11 -4.53 2.38 10.83
N ASN A 12 -5.86 2.33 10.79
CA ASN A 12 -6.56 1.48 9.84
C ASN A 12 -6.27 1.97 8.41
N ALA A 13 -5.94 1.06 7.50
CA ALA A 13 -5.46 1.41 6.16
C ALA A 13 -6.29 0.73 5.06
N LEU A 14 -6.51 1.44 3.97
CA LEU A 14 -7.16 0.92 2.76
C LEU A 14 -6.13 0.80 1.64
N PHE A 15 -5.83 -0.41 1.19
CA PHE A 15 -5.01 -0.65 0.00
C PHE A 15 -5.87 -1.32 -1.07
N SER A 16 -6.58 -0.54 -1.86
CA SER A 16 -7.53 -1.06 -2.86
C SER A 16 -7.00 -0.93 -4.30
N ASN A 17 -7.54 -1.76 -5.21
CA ASN A 17 -7.43 -1.56 -6.67
C ASN A 17 -8.67 -0.88 -7.26
N ALA A 18 -9.46 -0.16 -6.43
CA ALA A 18 -10.75 0.41 -6.81
C ALA A 18 -11.77 -0.65 -7.27
N SER A 19 -11.68 -1.83 -6.65
CA SER A 19 -12.57 -2.97 -6.90
C SER A 19 -13.37 -3.29 -5.64
N GLY A 20 -14.64 -3.63 -5.83
CA GLY A 20 -15.58 -4.07 -4.81
C GLY A 20 -16.39 -5.27 -5.28
N ASP A 21 -17.07 -5.96 -4.37
CA ASP A 21 -17.88 -7.17 -4.66
C ASP A 21 -19.40 -6.88 -4.72
N GLY A 22 -19.78 -5.60 -4.74
CA GLY A 22 -21.17 -5.13 -4.73
C GLY A 22 -21.76 -4.99 -3.31
N LEU A 23 -21.24 -5.72 -2.32
CA LEU A 23 -21.56 -5.49 -0.91
C LEU A 23 -20.60 -4.49 -0.26
N ILE A 24 -19.37 -4.46 -0.77
CA ILE A 24 -18.30 -3.53 -0.38
C ILE A 24 -17.95 -2.72 -1.62
N ASP A 25 -18.00 -1.39 -1.53
CA ASP A 25 -17.65 -0.50 -2.62
C ASP A 25 -16.15 -0.52 -2.91
N LEU A 26 -15.32 -0.53 -1.86
CA LEU A 26 -13.87 -0.57 -1.97
C LEU A 26 -13.27 -1.58 -0.99
N ASP A 27 -12.65 -2.62 -1.52
CA ASP A 27 -12.00 -3.64 -0.72
C ASP A 27 -10.47 -3.49 -0.72
N SER A 28 -9.85 -3.81 0.42
CA SER A 28 -8.41 -3.95 0.53
C SER A 28 -7.94 -5.24 -0.14
N ILE A 29 -6.82 -5.17 -0.84
CA ILE A 29 -6.32 -6.28 -1.65
C ILE A 29 -5.84 -7.43 -0.76
N SER A 30 -6.32 -8.64 -1.06
CA SER A 30 -5.93 -9.89 -0.40
C SER A 30 -5.63 -10.98 -1.42
N ASP A 31 -4.83 -11.96 -1.02
CA ASP A 31 -4.53 -13.17 -1.80
C ASP A 31 -5.66 -14.22 -1.73
N GLU A 32 -5.47 -15.40 -2.33
CA GLU A 32 -6.47 -16.48 -2.28
C GLU A 32 -6.81 -17.01 -0.87
N PHE A 33 -5.97 -16.75 0.13
CA PHE A 33 -6.18 -17.13 1.53
C PHE A 33 -6.83 -16.00 2.35
N GLY A 34 -7.11 -14.85 1.73
CA GLY A 34 -7.70 -13.70 2.43
C GLY A 34 -6.68 -12.94 3.26
N ILE A 35 -5.40 -13.17 3.02
CA ILE A 35 -4.30 -12.48 3.67
C ILE A 35 -4.04 -11.19 2.90
N PHE A 36 -4.13 -10.07 3.60
CA PHE A 36 -3.83 -8.78 2.99
C PHE A 36 -2.33 -8.66 2.67
N TYR A 37 -2.02 -7.91 1.63
CA TYR A 37 -0.67 -7.48 1.29
C TYR A 37 -0.70 -6.03 0.79
N ILE A 38 0.45 -5.36 0.84
CA ILE A 38 0.59 -4.01 0.31
C ILE A 38 1.34 -4.11 -1.00
N PRO A 39 0.72 -3.76 -2.15
CA PRO A 39 1.41 -3.77 -3.42
C PRO A 39 2.62 -2.82 -3.39
N SER A 40 3.77 -3.31 -3.83
CA SER A 40 5.03 -2.57 -3.98
C SER A 40 4.85 -1.21 -4.65
N LYS A 41 4.03 -1.15 -5.71
CA LYS A 41 3.70 0.09 -6.44
C LYS A 41 3.10 1.19 -5.54
N ARG A 42 2.32 0.84 -4.52
CA ARG A 42 1.72 1.80 -3.57
C ARG A 42 2.79 2.40 -2.68
N ILE A 43 3.66 1.55 -2.14
CA ILE A 43 4.79 1.96 -1.30
C ILE A 43 5.77 2.80 -2.13
N LYS A 44 6.08 2.37 -3.36
CA LYS A 44 6.93 3.12 -4.29
C LYS A 44 6.40 4.51 -4.58
N GLY A 45 5.09 4.64 -4.81
CA GLY A 45 4.42 5.92 -5.03
C GLY A 45 4.57 6.85 -3.82
N ALA A 46 4.22 6.36 -2.62
CA ALA A 46 4.33 7.13 -1.38
C ALA A 46 5.78 7.57 -1.09
N LEU A 47 6.76 6.68 -1.25
CA LEU A 47 8.17 7.03 -1.07
C LEU A 47 8.67 8.04 -2.10
N ARG A 48 8.21 7.92 -3.36
CA ARG A 48 8.56 8.87 -4.43
C ARG A 48 8.01 10.26 -4.11
N GLU A 49 6.76 10.35 -3.67
CA GLU A 49 6.12 11.61 -3.28
C GLU A 49 6.84 12.27 -2.10
N SER A 50 7.05 11.55 -0.99
CA SER A 50 7.76 12.10 0.17
C SER A 50 9.20 12.50 -0.14
N ALA A 51 9.90 11.76 -1.01
CA ALA A 51 11.24 12.14 -1.44
C ALA A 51 11.24 13.44 -2.26
N THR A 52 10.27 13.61 -3.16
CA THR A 52 10.10 14.85 -3.93
C THR A 52 9.86 16.03 -3.00
N GLU A 53 8.94 15.91 -2.04
CA GLU A 53 8.64 16.96 -1.06
C GLU A 53 9.88 17.40 -0.26
N ILE A 54 10.70 16.44 0.19
CA ILE A 54 11.94 16.74 0.91
C ILE A 54 12.93 17.53 0.04
N LEU A 55 13.07 17.16 -1.24
CA LEU A 55 13.96 17.86 -2.16
C LEU A 55 13.44 19.26 -2.53
N GLU A 56 12.11 19.43 -2.63
CA GLU A 56 11.46 20.74 -2.80
C GLU A 56 11.71 21.64 -1.58
N MET A 57 11.60 21.11 -0.36
CA MET A 57 11.92 21.84 0.88
C MET A 57 13.38 22.29 0.96
N GLN A 58 14.29 21.59 0.26
CA GLN A 58 15.69 21.98 0.13
C GLN A 58 15.91 23.09 -0.91
N ASN A 59 14.86 23.59 -1.56
CA ASN A 59 14.91 24.59 -2.63
C ASN A 59 15.78 24.17 -3.82
N LEU A 60 15.83 22.87 -4.12
CA LEU A 60 16.50 22.38 -5.33
C LEU A 60 15.71 22.79 -6.58
N ALA A 61 16.42 22.97 -7.70
CA ALA A 61 15.78 23.25 -8.97
C ALA A 61 14.99 22.02 -9.47
N SER A 62 13.86 22.24 -10.15
CA SER A 62 12.94 21.16 -10.53
C SER A 62 13.58 20.09 -11.42
N ASP A 63 14.53 20.46 -12.29
CA ASP A 63 15.30 19.55 -13.13
C ASP A 63 16.24 18.66 -12.31
N GLU A 64 16.84 19.20 -11.25
CA GLU A 64 17.65 18.44 -10.32
C GLU A 64 16.80 17.44 -9.51
N ILE A 65 15.65 17.88 -9.01
CA ILE A 65 14.69 17.02 -8.30
C ILE A 65 14.27 15.86 -9.20
N GLU A 66 13.83 16.16 -10.42
CA GLU A 66 13.42 15.16 -11.39
C GLU A 66 14.54 14.14 -11.67
N ARG A 67 15.78 14.61 -11.86
CA ARG A 67 16.94 13.75 -12.09
C ARG A 67 17.19 12.81 -10.92
N GLN A 68 17.19 13.29 -9.68
CA GLN A 68 17.43 12.47 -8.49
C GLN A 68 16.31 11.44 -8.28
N ILE A 69 15.06 11.88 -8.40
CA ILE A 69 13.88 11.03 -8.26
C ILE A 69 13.83 9.94 -9.34
N ASN A 70 14.09 10.30 -10.60
CA ASN A 70 14.11 9.35 -11.71
C ASN A 70 15.29 8.38 -11.63
N THR A 71 16.44 8.81 -11.08
CA THR A 71 17.58 7.93 -10.82
C THR A 71 17.20 6.87 -9.77
N LEU A 72 16.62 7.29 -8.65
CA LEU A 72 16.28 6.38 -7.56
C LEU A 72 15.11 5.46 -7.94
N PHE A 73 13.99 6.02 -8.40
CA PHE A 73 12.73 5.28 -8.60
C PHE A 73 12.50 4.81 -10.04
N GLY A 74 13.27 5.30 -11.01
CA GLY A 74 13.11 4.97 -12.42
C GLY A 74 12.10 5.86 -13.14
N THR A 75 11.94 5.57 -14.43
CA THR A 75 10.97 6.19 -15.36
C THR A 75 10.14 5.11 -16.05
N ALA A 76 9.23 5.50 -16.94
CA ALA A 76 8.49 4.54 -17.76
C ALA A 76 9.39 3.72 -18.71
N LYS A 77 10.60 4.18 -19.00
CA LYS A 77 11.52 3.54 -19.95
C LYS A 77 12.70 2.82 -19.28
N ASN A 78 13.08 3.25 -18.08
CA ASN A 78 14.30 2.80 -17.40
C ASN A 78 14.03 2.45 -15.95
N ASP A 79 14.61 1.35 -15.48
CA ASP A 79 14.61 0.98 -14.07
C ASP A 79 15.36 2.01 -13.22
N GLY A 80 14.85 2.20 -12.01
CA GLY A 80 15.54 2.95 -10.95
C GLY A 80 16.56 2.09 -10.20
N LEU A 81 17.32 2.74 -9.32
CA LEU A 81 18.24 2.06 -8.41
C LEU A 81 17.50 1.25 -7.33
N ILE A 82 16.28 1.62 -6.97
CA ILE A 82 15.47 0.90 -5.97
C ILE A 82 14.43 -0.02 -6.61
N GLU A 83 14.45 -1.27 -6.17
CA GLU A 83 13.45 -2.29 -6.49
C GLU A 83 12.73 -2.70 -5.20
N LEU A 84 11.40 -2.61 -5.22
CA LEU A 84 10.52 -2.91 -4.10
C LEU A 84 9.65 -4.12 -4.45
N PHE A 85 9.51 -5.04 -3.50
CA PHE A 85 8.63 -6.19 -3.62
C PHE A 85 7.34 -5.94 -2.84
N ASP A 86 6.30 -6.73 -3.10
CA ASP A 86 5.05 -6.59 -2.34
C ASP A 86 5.32 -6.88 -0.86
N ALA A 87 4.68 -6.11 0.02
CA ALA A 87 4.82 -6.28 1.45
C ALA A 87 3.78 -7.30 1.93
N HIS A 88 4.24 -8.40 2.50
CA HIS A 88 3.39 -9.49 2.97
C HIS A 88 3.20 -9.42 4.48
N LEU A 89 2.03 -9.83 4.96
CA LEU A 89 1.73 -9.85 6.37
C LEU A 89 2.74 -10.73 7.13
N GLU A 90 3.26 -10.23 8.25
CA GLU A 90 4.10 -11.01 9.15
C GLU A 90 3.33 -12.26 9.62
N ASN A 91 4.03 -13.38 9.81
CA ASN A 91 3.43 -14.68 10.15
C ASN A 91 2.47 -15.22 9.07
N PHE A 92 2.77 -14.97 7.79
CA PHE A 92 1.99 -15.47 6.65
C PHE A 92 1.59 -16.94 6.78
N ASP A 93 2.52 -17.83 7.13
CA ASP A 93 2.25 -19.27 7.25
C ASP A 93 1.22 -19.61 8.34
N PHE A 94 1.17 -18.82 9.42
CA PHE A 94 0.16 -18.98 10.46
C PHE A 94 -1.23 -18.63 9.92
N TYR A 95 -1.36 -17.46 9.28
CA TYR A 95 -2.63 -17.05 8.68
C TYR A 95 -3.08 -17.98 7.55
N LYS A 96 -2.14 -18.50 6.76
CA LYS A 96 -2.43 -19.48 5.72
C LYS A 96 -2.99 -20.77 6.30
N LYS A 97 -2.39 -21.30 7.38
CA LYS A 97 -2.93 -22.47 8.10
C LYS A 97 -4.34 -22.19 8.62
N LEU A 98 -4.57 -21.05 9.26
CA LEU A 98 -5.90 -20.67 9.70
C LEU A 98 -6.89 -20.53 8.53
N SER A 99 -6.46 -20.01 7.37
CA SER A 99 -7.32 -19.92 6.18
C SER A 99 -7.73 -21.29 5.66
N LEU A 100 -6.83 -22.27 5.72
CA LEU A 100 -7.12 -23.62 5.26
C LEU A 100 -8.09 -24.34 6.20
N GLU A 101 -8.04 -24.02 7.50
CA GLU A 101 -8.91 -24.62 8.52
C GLU A 101 -10.28 -23.94 8.63
N PHE A 102 -10.31 -22.60 8.65
CA PHE A 102 -11.51 -21.80 8.92
C PHE A 102 -12.05 -21.06 7.69
N GLY A 103 -11.38 -21.17 6.53
CA GLY A 103 -11.75 -20.52 5.29
C GLY A 103 -11.24 -19.08 5.16
N ARG A 104 -11.07 -18.64 3.90
CA ARG A 104 -10.58 -17.31 3.50
C ARG A 104 -11.31 -16.15 4.20
N ASN A 105 -12.63 -16.19 4.26
CA ASN A 105 -13.44 -15.10 4.81
C ASN A 105 -13.20 -14.88 6.31
N SER A 106 -12.83 -15.92 7.04
CA SER A 106 -12.45 -15.83 8.45
C SER A 106 -11.18 -14.99 8.64
N ILE A 107 -10.20 -15.16 7.76
CA ILE A 107 -8.94 -14.38 7.79
C ILE A 107 -9.18 -12.92 7.40
N LEU A 108 -9.98 -12.70 6.35
CA LEU A 108 -10.38 -11.35 5.95
C LEU A 108 -11.03 -10.61 7.12
N ASN A 109 -12.04 -11.20 7.76
CA ASN A 109 -12.79 -10.56 8.85
C ASN A 109 -11.96 -10.42 10.12
N LEU A 110 -11.04 -11.35 10.39
CA LEU A 110 -10.11 -11.26 11.52
C LEU A 110 -9.24 -10.00 11.42
N ASN A 111 -8.69 -9.73 10.24
CA ASN A 111 -7.69 -8.69 10.01
C ASN A 111 -8.27 -7.38 9.43
N SER A 112 -9.58 -7.29 9.21
CA SER A 112 -10.24 -6.10 8.65
C SER A 112 -11.46 -5.66 9.43
N LEU A 113 -11.95 -4.47 9.09
CA LEU A 113 -13.23 -3.93 9.53
C LEU A 113 -13.91 -3.23 8.35
N ILE A 114 -15.23 -3.17 8.39
CA ILE A 114 -16.03 -2.45 7.39
C ILE A 114 -16.36 -1.06 7.94
N LEU A 115 -15.92 -0.03 7.24
CA LEU A 115 -16.29 1.35 7.50
C LEU A 115 -17.43 1.76 6.56
N ASN A 116 -18.43 2.44 7.10
CA ASN A 116 -19.43 3.15 6.31
C ASN A 116 -19.05 4.64 6.30
N GLN A 117 -18.86 5.22 5.13
CA GLN A 117 -18.60 6.65 4.94
C GLN A 117 -19.74 7.27 4.15
N THR A 118 -20.15 8.48 4.52
CA THR A 118 -21.14 9.24 3.76
C THR A 118 -20.68 10.68 3.62
N SER A 119 -21.01 11.32 2.50
CA SER A 119 -20.78 12.75 2.31
C SER A 119 -21.97 13.52 2.87
N LEU A 120 -21.69 14.59 3.62
CA LEU A 120 -22.70 15.54 4.05
C LEU A 120 -22.79 16.70 3.05
N ASP A 121 -23.97 17.30 2.92
CA ASP A 121 -24.15 18.59 2.27
C ASP A 121 -23.87 19.74 3.23
N ASP A 122 -23.97 20.98 2.71
CA ASP A 122 -23.67 22.19 3.47
C ASP A 122 -24.65 22.41 4.65
N ASN A 123 -25.76 21.68 4.67
CA ASN A 123 -26.76 21.69 5.74
C ASN A 123 -26.56 20.54 6.76
N GLY A 124 -25.51 19.72 6.59
CA GLY A 124 -25.23 18.56 7.45
C GLY A 124 -26.11 17.35 7.15
N VAL A 125 -26.81 17.31 6.02
CA VAL A 125 -27.65 16.18 5.60
C VAL A 125 -26.83 15.23 4.73
N ALA A 126 -27.00 13.92 4.92
CA ALA A 126 -26.35 12.92 4.08
C ALA A 126 -26.79 13.07 2.62
N LYS A 127 -25.83 13.22 1.72
CA LYS A 127 -26.08 13.27 0.28
C LYS A 127 -26.50 11.88 -0.21
N ASP A 128 -27.60 11.83 -0.96
CA ASP A 128 -28.10 10.58 -1.53
C ASP A 128 -27.12 10.00 -2.56
N GLY A 129 -26.88 8.69 -2.49
CA GLY A 129 -25.91 7.98 -3.35
C GLY A 129 -24.43 8.11 -2.96
N TYR A 130 -24.09 8.77 -1.84
CA TYR A 130 -22.70 8.96 -1.38
C TYR A 130 -22.27 8.01 -0.26
N LEU A 131 -23.14 7.09 0.17
CA LEU A 131 -22.78 6.07 1.14
C LEU A 131 -21.80 5.06 0.50
N ARG A 132 -20.63 4.91 1.10
CA ARG A 132 -19.57 3.97 0.68
C ARG A 132 -19.23 3.02 1.82
N LYS A 133 -19.14 1.74 1.49
CA LYS A 133 -18.63 0.67 2.36
C LYS A 133 -17.21 0.33 1.98
N LEU A 134 -16.30 0.50 2.93
CA LEU A 134 -14.87 0.27 2.74
C LEU A 134 -14.42 -0.87 3.64
N ARG A 135 -13.73 -1.87 3.09
CA ARG A 135 -12.98 -2.82 3.92
C ARG A 135 -11.58 -2.29 4.14
N VAL A 136 -11.28 -1.93 5.38
CA VAL A 136 -9.96 -1.44 5.78
C VAL A 136 -9.25 -2.49 6.64
N ILE A 137 -7.94 -2.56 6.47
CA ILE A 137 -7.05 -3.38 7.28
C ILE A 137 -6.94 -2.74 8.67
N LYS A 138 -7.02 -3.57 9.72
CA LYS A 138 -6.85 -3.12 11.11
C LYS A 138 -5.45 -2.58 11.35
N SER A 139 -5.37 -1.50 12.12
CA SER A 139 -4.10 -1.04 12.72
C SER A 139 -3.43 -2.13 13.57
N GLY A 140 -2.13 -1.99 13.78
CA GLY A 140 -1.32 -2.91 14.59
C GLY A 140 -0.68 -4.06 13.80
N LEU A 141 -1.19 -4.37 12.60
CA LEU A 141 -0.59 -5.37 11.72
C LEU A 141 0.77 -4.91 11.16
N VAL A 142 1.68 -5.86 10.99
CA VAL A 142 3.04 -5.63 10.50
C VAL A 142 3.21 -6.38 9.18
N PHE A 143 3.75 -5.69 8.19
CA PHE A 143 4.07 -6.24 6.88
C PHE A 143 5.58 -6.25 6.67
N GLU A 144 6.10 -7.30 6.05
CA GLU A 144 7.51 -7.45 5.71
C GLU A 144 7.69 -7.27 4.20
N MET A 145 8.65 -6.43 3.83
CA MET A 145 8.97 -6.10 2.44
C MET A 145 10.45 -6.27 2.18
N LYS A 146 10.79 -6.89 1.05
CA LYS A 146 12.14 -6.93 0.52
C LYS A 146 12.40 -5.68 -0.33
N ILE A 147 13.57 -5.07 -0.15
CA ILE A 147 14.09 -3.96 -0.96
C ILE A 147 15.44 -4.37 -1.53
N ILE A 148 15.67 -4.07 -2.81
CA ILE A 148 16.98 -4.19 -3.46
C ILE A 148 17.42 -2.79 -3.91
N LEU A 149 18.63 -2.42 -3.52
CA LEU A 149 19.33 -1.25 -4.02
C LEU A 149 20.42 -1.72 -4.99
N LYS A 150 20.29 -1.34 -6.25
CA LYS A 150 21.28 -1.59 -7.30
C LYS A 150 22.46 -0.63 -7.08
N ASP A 151 23.68 -1.12 -7.22
CA ASP A 151 24.88 -0.26 -7.20
C ASP A 151 24.89 0.64 -8.44
N GLU A 152 25.27 1.91 -8.28
CA GLU A 152 25.40 2.84 -9.42
C GLU A 152 26.41 2.35 -10.47
N ASN A 153 27.35 1.49 -10.07
CA ASN A 153 28.39 0.91 -10.92
C ASN A 153 27.91 -0.20 -11.88
N LEU A 154 26.63 -0.58 -11.88
CA LEU A 154 26.09 -1.67 -12.72
C LEU A 154 25.50 -1.19 -14.07
N LYS A 155 25.68 0.09 -14.43
CA LYS A 155 25.40 0.60 -15.77
C LYS A 155 26.70 0.72 -16.57
N THR A 156 27.24 -0.41 -17.00
CA THR A 156 28.17 -0.51 -18.14
C THR A 156 27.43 -1.08 -19.34
#